data_AF-A0A959V2L8-F1
#
_entry.id   AF-A0A959V2L8-F1
#
_cell.length_a   1.000
_cell.length_b   1.000
_cell.length_c   1.000
_cell.angle_alpha   90.00
_cell.angle_beta   90.00
_cell.angle_gamma   90.00
#
_symmetry.space_group_name_H-M   'P 1'
#
loop_
_entity.id
_entity.type
_entity.pdbx_description
1 polymer ?
#
loop_
_entity_poly.entity_id
_entity_poly.type
_entity_poly.pdbx_seq_one_letter_code
_entity_poly.pdbx_strand_id
1 'polypeptide(L)'
;RQFQAGLGLVGFTDLAGRLRVYRDGEVVTLTDTMPSMFRVSDSTLVFVERGAWRTEVGGSSLTLSEHIPEHWEVRGGTITWLDLDRGIRRSTGGRVVRLTKDGAYPWFEVHGQAVLFPGHRGERFIWQDGRTDVFY
;
A
#
# COMPACT_ATOMS: atom_id res chain seq x y z
N ARG A 1 8.34 -20.43 9.17
CA ARG A 1 7.10 -19.79 9.66
C ARG A 1 7.42 -18.32 9.88
N GLN A 2 6.56 -17.43 9.40
CA GLN A 2 6.78 -15.99 9.52
C GLN A 2 5.53 -15.36 10.12
N PHE A 3 5.72 -14.47 11.07
CA PHE A 3 4.66 -13.61 11.62
C PHE A 3 5.18 -12.19 11.68
N GLN A 4 4.28 -11.22 11.50
CA GLN A 4 4.57 -9.80 11.65
C GLN A 4 3.38 -9.17 12.38
N ALA A 5 3.67 -8.35 13.38
CA ALA A 5 2.66 -7.66 14.19
C ALA A 5 2.64 -6.17 13.83
N GLY A 6 1.45 -5.59 13.91
CA GLY A 6 1.20 -4.16 13.70
C GLY A 6 0.23 -3.62 14.75
N LEU A 7 -0.38 -2.47 14.45
CA LEU A 7 -1.39 -1.85 15.29
C LEU A 7 -2.72 -2.61 15.16
N GLY A 8 -3.03 -3.43 16.16
CA GLY A 8 -4.29 -4.18 16.23
C GLY A 8 -4.40 -5.38 15.29
N LEU A 9 -3.30 -5.79 14.63
CA LEU A 9 -3.29 -6.98 13.78
C LEU A 9 -1.98 -7.77 13.84
N VAL A 10 -2.08 -9.05 13.51
CA VAL A 10 -0.92 -9.94 13.29
C VAL A 10 -1.12 -10.72 12.01
N GLY A 11 -0.23 -10.53 11.04
CA GLY A 11 -0.18 -11.31 9.80
C GLY A 11 0.76 -12.50 9.96
N PHE A 12 0.36 -13.69 9.53
CA PHE A 12 1.19 -14.89 9.64
C PHE A 12 0.83 -15.94 8.59
N THR A 13 1.78 -16.82 8.29
CA THR A 13 1.53 -18.04 7.50
C THR A 13 1.35 -19.25 8.39
N ASP A 14 0.31 -20.04 8.13
CA ASP A 14 0.04 -21.27 8.86
C ASP A 14 0.81 -22.48 8.29
N LEU A 15 0.57 -23.67 8.85
CA LEU A 15 1.22 -24.90 8.43
C LEU A 15 0.85 -25.36 7.01
N ALA A 16 -0.31 -24.95 6.51
CA ALA A 16 -0.75 -25.23 5.15
C ALA A 16 -0.23 -24.18 4.14
N GLY A 17 0.55 -23.19 4.62
CA GLY A 17 1.06 -22.11 3.80
C GLY A 17 0.04 -21.00 3.56
N ARG A 18 -1.13 -21.03 4.19
CA ARG A 18 -2.16 -19.99 4.01
C ARG A 18 -1.74 -18.72 4.73
N LEU A 19 -1.94 -17.56 4.11
CA LEU A 19 -1.78 -16.28 4.78
C LEU A 19 -3.02 -15.98 5.60
N ARG A 20 -2.83 -15.69 6.88
CA ARG A 20 -3.90 -15.36 7.82
C ARG A 20 -3.59 -14.06 8.53
N VAL A 21 -4.65 -13.38 8.96
CA VAL A 21 -4.57 -12.21 9.83
C VAL A 21 -5.37 -12.50 11.10
N TYR A 22 -4.77 -12.21 12.24
CA TYR A 22 -5.48 -12.10 13.51
C TYR A 22 -5.81 -10.63 13.76
N ARG A 23 -7.07 -10.31 14.05
CA ARG A 23 -7.55 -8.97 14.39
C ARG A 23 -8.80 -9.09 15.25
N ASP A 24 -8.91 -8.24 16.28
CA ASP A 24 -10.11 -8.13 17.13
C ASP A 24 -10.62 -9.46 17.71
N GLY A 25 -9.71 -10.38 18.05
CA GLY A 25 -10.07 -11.70 18.60
C GLY A 25 -10.28 -12.79 17.56
N GLU A 26 -10.32 -12.46 16.27
CA GLU A 26 -10.65 -13.38 15.19
C GLU A 26 -9.46 -13.66 14.26
N VAL A 27 -9.44 -14.83 13.64
CA VAL A 27 -8.44 -15.20 12.63
C VAL A 27 -9.11 -15.41 11.28
N VAL A 28 -8.80 -14.54 10.32
CA VAL A 28 -9.31 -14.59 8.95
C VAL A 28 -8.21 -15.10 8.01
N THR A 29 -8.59 -15.92 7.03
CA THR A 29 -7.68 -16.34 5.95
C THR A 29 -7.73 -15.31 4.82
N LEU A 30 -6.58 -14.76 4.44
CA LEU A 30 -6.46 -13.77 3.34
C LEU A 30 -6.21 -14.43 1.99
N THR A 31 -5.45 -15.52 1.98
CA THR A 31 -5.26 -16.36 0.79
C THR A 31 -5.03 -17.81 1.20
N ASP A 32 -5.59 -18.73 0.42
CA ASP A 32 -5.39 -20.17 0.58
C ASP A 32 -4.08 -20.66 -0.06
N THR A 33 -3.30 -19.77 -0.65
CA THR A 33 -1.99 -20.08 -1.24
C THR A 33 -0.88 -19.36 -0.52
N MET A 34 0.34 -19.91 -0.57
CA MET A 34 1.49 -19.25 0.03
C MET A 34 1.80 -17.94 -0.71
N PRO A 35 1.74 -16.78 -0.03
CA PRO A 35 2.06 -15.52 -0.67
C PRO A 35 3.55 -15.49 -0.98
N SER A 36 3.93 -14.87 -2.09
CA SER A 36 5.37 -14.66 -2.39
C SER A 36 5.99 -13.63 -1.44
N MET A 37 5.18 -12.75 -0.87
CA MET A 37 5.55 -11.76 0.13
C MET A 37 4.33 -11.37 0.97
N PHE A 38 4.54 -11.09 2.25
CA PHE A 38 3.64 -10.22 3.01
C PHE A 38 4.42 -9.27 3.93
N ARG A 39 3.84 -8.10 4.21
CA ARG A 39 4.36 -7.14 5.19
C ARG A 39 3.21 -6.58 6.02
N VAL A 40 3.40 -6.47 7.33
CA VAL A 40 2.52 -5.71 8.22
C VAL A 40 3.17 -4.38 8.55
N SER A 41 2.40 -3.30 8.46
CA SER A 41 2.83 -1.95 8.80
C SER A 41 1.62 -1.16 9.29
N ASP A 42 1.75 -0.51 10.45
CA ASP A 42 0.63 0.10 11.18
C ASP A 42 -0.55 -0.89 11.31
N SER A 43 -1.77 -0.46 10.97
CA SER A 43 -2.98 -1.29 10.97
C SER A 43 -3.28 -1.94 9.60
N THR A 44 -2.27 -2.07 8.74
CA THR A 44 -2.40 -2.53 7.36
C THR A 44 -1.50 -3.74 7.09
N LEU A 45 -2.04 -4.70 6.34
CA LEU A 45 -1.27 -5.81 5.79
C LEU A 45 -1.23 -5.69 4.27
N VAL A 46 -0.04 -5.84 3.70
CA VAL A 46 0.19 -5.88 2.26
C VAL A 46 0.75 -7.25 1.89
N PHE A 47 0.27 -7.85 0.81
CA PHE A 47 0.70 -9.18 0.40
C PHE A 47 0.63 -9.35 -1.12
N VAL A 48 1.31 -10.38 -1.61
CA VAL A 48 1.30 -10.74 -3.03
C VAL A 48 0.68 -12.12 -3.19
N GLU A 49 -0.39 -12.17 -3.98
CA GLU A 49 -1.09 -13.40 -4.33
C GLU A 49 -1.10 -13.53 -5.86
N ARG A 50 -0.46 -14.58 -6.39
CA ARG A 50 -0.41 -14.87 -7.83
C ARG A 50 0.05 -13.68 -8.69
N GLY A 51 1.01 -12.91 -8.19
CA GLY A 51 1.57 -11.72 -8.86
C GLY A 51 0.84 -10.41 -8.55
N ALA A 52 -0.43 -10.47 -8.15
CA ALA A 52 -1.20 -9.29 -7.79
C ALA A 52 -0.79 -8.77 -6.40
N TRP A 53 -0.57 -7.46 -6.31
CA TRP A 53 -0.25 -6.75 -5.08
C TRP A 53 -1.53 -6.30 -4.39
N ARG A 54 -1.75 -6.80 -3.18
CA ARG A 54 -3.02 -6.69 -2.45
C ARG A 54 -2.78 -6.14 -1.06
N THR A 55 -3.85 -5.64 -0.46
CA THR A 55 -3.85 -5.23 0.94
C THR A 55 -5.07 -5.74 1.67
N GLU A 56 -4.93 -5.97 2.96
CA GLU A 56 -6.03 -6.06 3.90
C GLU A 56 -5.96 -4.86 4.87
N VAL A 57 -7.05 -4.09 4.92
CA VAL A 57 -7.23 -2.94 5.79
C VAL A 57 -8.68 -2.92 6.31
N GLY A 58 -8.86 -2.73 7.61
CA GLY A 58 -10.19 -2.61 8.21
C GLY A 58 -11.13 -3.82 8.04
N GLY A 59 -10.60 -5.01 7.78
CA GLY A 59 -11.35 -6.26 7.60
C GLY A 59 -11.67 -6.56 6.13
N SER A 60 -11.22 -5.71 5.21
CA SER A 60 -11.47 -5.83 3.77
C SER A 60 -10.19 -5.98 2.99
N SER A 61 -10.20 -6.93 2.05
CA SER A 61 -9.10 -7.14 1.11
C SER A 61 -9.36 -6.44 -0.22
N LEU A 62 -8.33 -5.77 -0.75
CA LEU A 62 -8.37 -5.05 -2.03
C LEU A 62 -7.12 -5.37 -2.86
N THR A 63 -7.28 -5.51 -4.17
CA THR A 63 -6.16 -5.50 -5.11
C THR A 63 -5.73 -4.05 -5.39
N LEU A 64 -4.48 -3.71 -5.08
CA LEU A 64 -3.92 -2.37 -5.30
C LEU A 64 -3.34 -2.23 -6.71
N SER A 65 -2.69 -3.28 -7.20
CA SER A 65 -2.14 -3.35 -8.56
C SER A 65 -1.97 -4.81 -8.98
N GLU A 66 -2.03 -5.06 -10.29
CA GLU A 66 -1.70 -6.37 -10.88
C GLU A 66 -0.19 -6.67 -10.89
N HIS A 67 0.62 -5.68 -10.50
CA HIS A 67 2.07 -5.80 -10.41
C HIS A 67 2.56 -5.34 -9.03
N ILE A 68 3.72 -5.82 -8.61
CA ILE A 68 4.38 -5.36 -7.38
C ILE A 68 5.08 -4.02 -7.68
N PRO A 69 4.73 -2.92 -7.00
CA PRO A 69 5.41 -1.64 -7.19
C PRO A 69 6.89 -1.70 -6.85
N GLU A 70 7.71 -0.97 -7.60
CA GLU A 70 9.13 -0.74 -7.26
C GLU A 70 9.29 0.07 -5.97
N HIS A 71 8.34 0.97 -5.70
CA HIS A 71 8.36 1.86 -4.55
C HIS A 71 6.94 2.03 -3.98
N TRP A 72 6.82 1.82 -2.69
CA TRP A 72 5.61 2.01 -1.92
C TRP A 72 5.93 2.33 -0.46
N GLU A 73 5.05 3.09 0.18
CA GLU A 73 5.12 3.47 1.59
C GLU A 73 3.75 3.25 2.25
N VAL A 74 3.76 2.73 3.47
CA VAL A 74 2.57 2.61 4.32
C VAL A 74 2.76 3.54 5.51
N ARG A 75 1.78 4.40 5.75
CA ARG A 75 1.81 5.35 6.87
C ARG A 75 0.39 5.70 7.31
N GLY A 76 0.09 5.50 8.58
CA GLY A 76 -1.22 5.82 9.18
C GLY A 76 -2.38 5.06 8.53
N GLY A 77 -2.16 3.80 8.15
CA GLY A 77 -3.17 2.99 7.46
C GLY A 77 -3.39 3.33 5.99
N THR A 78 -2.64 4.29 5.46
CA THR A 78 -2.68 4.70 4.05
C THR A 78 -1.49 4.14 3.30
N ILE A 79 -1.71 3.73 2.04
CA ILE A 79 -0.67 3.15 1.18
C ILE A 79 -0.44 4.09 0.01
N THR A 80 0.79 4.54 -0.23
CA THR A 80 1.16 5.33 -1.41
C THR A 80 2.19 4.55 -2.22
N TRP A 81 2.07 4.53 -3.55
CA TRP A 81 3.00 3.76 -4.40
C TRP A 81 3.16 4.37 -5.79
N LEU A 82 4.26 3.98 -6.46
CA LEU A 82 4.45 4.17 -7.89
C LEU A 82 3.80 3.00 -8.63
N ASP A 83 2.82 3.30 -9.49
CA ASP A 83 2.23 2.30 -10.37
C ASP A 83 3.20 1.92 -11.52
N LEU A 84 2.82 0.97 -12.37
CA LEU A 84 3.69 0.47 -13.45
C LEU A 84 4.17 1.58 -14.41
N ASP A 85 3.31 2.58 -14.67
CA ASP A 85 3.66 3.75 -15.48
C ASP A 85 4.40 4.85 -14.70
N ARG A 86 4.77 4.55 -13.44
CA ARG A 86 5.35 5.46 -12.45
C ARG A 86 4.45 6.67 -12.15
N GLY A 87 3.14 6.52 -12.33
CA GLY A 87 2.16 7.44 -11.74
C GLY A 87 2.00 7.17 -10.25
N ILE A 88 1.78 8.22 -9.46
CA ILE A 88 1.64 8.06 -8.01
C ILE A 88 0.17 7.76 -7.67
N ARG A 89 -0.06 6.68 -6.95
CA ARG A 89 -1.38 6.28 -6.43
C ARG A 89 -1.36 6.22 -4.91
N ARG A 90 -2.52 6.43 -4.30
CA ARG A 90 -2.73 6.36 -2.86
C ARG A 90 -4.03 5.63 -2.53
N SER A 91 -4.00 4.77 -1.53
CA SER A 91 -5.15 4.03 -0.99
C SER A 91 -5.41 4.45 0.44
N THR A 92 -6.54 5.11 0.69
CA THR A 92 -6.98 5.54 2.02
C THR A 92 -8.31 4.86 2.34
N GLY A 93 -8.38 4.07 3.41
CA GLY A 93 -9.61 3.37 3.80
C GLY A 93 -10.18 2.46 2.70
N GLY A 94 -9.31 1.82 1.91
CA GLY A 94 -9.72 0.97 0.78
C GLY A 94 -10.10 1.73 -0.50
N ARG A 95 -10.07 3.07 -0.52
CA ARG A 95 -10.30 3.85 -1.73
C ARG A 95 -8.98 4.24 -2.39
N VAL A 96 -8.81 3.83 -3.64
CA VAL A 96 -7.63 4.19 -4.46
C VAL A 96 -7.89 5.47 -5.26
N VAL A 97 -6.93 6.40 -5.21
CA VAL A 97 -6.89 7.62 -6.02
C VAL A 97 -5.53 7.73 -6.71
N ARG A 98 -5.52 8.29 -7.93
CA ARG A 98 -4.29 8.68 -8.62
C ARG A 98 -4.00 10.15 -8.31
N LEU A 99 -2.78 10.44 -7.88
CA LEU A 99 -2.36 11.79 -7.47
C LEU A 99 -1.82 12.59 -8.67
N THR A 100 -1.23 11.91 -9.65
CA THR A 100 -0.60 12.52 -10.83
C THR A 100 -1.50 12.42 -12.07
N LYS A 101 -1.41 13.41 -12.97
CA LYS A 101 -2.15 13.40 -14.24
C LYS A 101 -1.53 12.46 -15.28
N ASP A 102 -0.22 12.29 -15.23
CA ASP A 102 0.61 11.48 -16.12
C ASP A 102 1.51 10.54 -15.30
N GLY A 103 2.45 9.86 -15.98
CA GLY A 103 3.40 8.91 -15.39
C GLY A 103 4.84 9.45 -15.36
N ALA A 104 5.80 8.53 -15.25
CA ALA A 104 7.25 8.80 -15.26
C ALA A 104 7.79 9.61 -14.06
N TYR A 105 7.13 9.59 -12.90
CA TYR A 105 7.64 10.25 -11.71
C TYR A 105 8.76 9.42 -11.07
N PRO A 106 9.92 10.03 -10.73
CA PRO A 106 11.08 9.29 -10.25
C PRO A 106 10.94 8.78 -8.82
N TRP A 107 10.23 9.51 -7.97
CA TRP A 107 10.05 9.22 -6.55
C TRP A 107 8.87 10.01 -5.99
N PHE A 108 8.45 9.64 -4.79
CA PHE A 108 7.56 10.42 -3.92
C PHE A 108 8.05 10.29 -2.48
N GLU A 109 7.63 11.20 -1.60
CA GLU A 109 7.82 11.09 -0.15
C GLU A 109 6.48 11.30 0.56
N VAL A 110 6.18 10.48 1.58
CA VAL A 110 4.98 10.65 2.40
C VAL A 110 5.30 11.35 3.72
N HIS A 111 4.66 12.51 3.93
CA HIS A 111 4.76 13.31 5.14
C HIS A 111 3.39 13.39 5.82
N GLY A 112 3.06 12.35 6.59
CA GLY A 112 1.73 12.22 7.20
C GLY A 112 0.65 12.01 6.13
N GLN A 113 -0.24 13.00 5.97
CA GLN A 113 -1.26 12.99 4.91
C GLN A 113 -0.81 13.65 3.60
N ALA A 114 0.31 14.36 3.62
CA ALA A 114 0.87 14.99 2.43
C ALA A 114 1.75 14.01 1.64
N VAL A 115 1.78 14.17 0.32
CA VAL A 115 2.68 13.47 -0.60
C VAL A 115 3.46 14.50 -1.41
N LEU A 116 4.78 14.50 -1.27
CA LEU A 116 5.70 15.35 -2.03
C LEU A 116 6.24 14.56 -3.22
N PHE A 117 6.28 15.18 -4.40
CA PHE A 117 6.89 14.58 -5.59
C PHE A 117 7.41 15.66 -6.56
N PRO A 118 8.45 15.35 -7.35
CA PRO A 118 8.98 16.29 -8.33
C PRO A 118 8.12 16.28 -9.60
N GLY A 119 8.10 17.39 -10.31
CA GLY A 119 7.61 17.46 -11.68
C GLY A 119 8.70 17.24 -12.71
N HIS A 120 8.32 17.35 -13.98
CA HIS A 120 9.18 17.01 -15.11
C HIS A 120 10.11 18.17 -15.53
N ARG A 121 9.87 19.39 -15.02
CA ARG A 121 10.62 20.60 -15.38
C ARG A 121 11.25 21.30 -14.16
N GLY A 122 11.44 20.54 -13.08
CA GLY A 122 12.07 21.03 -11.84
C GLY A 122 11.09 21.59 -10.82
N GLU A 123 9.80 21.71 -11.16
CA GLU A 123 8.76 22.01 -10.18
C GLU A 123 8.65 20.91 -9.12
N ARG A 124 8.08 21.25 -7.97
CA ARG A 124 7.72 20.29 -6.93
C ARG A 124 6.25 20.43 -6.62
N PHE A 125 5.61 19.29 -6.37
CA PHE A 125 4.20 19.21 -6.06
C PHE A 125 4.01 18.65 -4.65
N ILE A 126 3.11 19.27 -3.90
CA ILE A 126 2.55 18.68 -2.67
C ILE A 126 1.10 18.36 -2.94
N TRP A 127 0.75 17.09 -2.80
CA TRP A 127 -0.64 16.65 -2.75
C TRP A 127 -1.08 16.48 -1.29
N GLN A 128 -2.24 17.03 -0.94
CA GLN A 128 -2.88 16.82 0.36
C GLN A 128 -4.40 16.90 0.22
N ASP A 129 -5.13 15.92 0.77
CA ASP A 129 -6.60 15.91 0.85
C ASP A 129 -7.32 16.24 -0.47
N GLY A 130 -6.79 15.70 -1.58
CA GLY A 130 -7.35 15.88 -2.92
C GLY A 130 -6.95 17.17 -3.64
N ARG A 131 -6.13 18.02 -3.02
CA ARG A 131 -5.57 19.23 -3.62
C ARG A 131 -4.10 19.03 -3.94
N THR A 132 -3.64 19.67 -5.01
CA THR A 132 -2.22 19.69 -5.40
C THR A 132 -1.77 21.13 -5.55
N ASP A 133 -0.77 21.51 -4.76
CA ASP A 133 -0.08 22.79 -4.86
C ASP A 133 1.29 22.59 -5.52
N VAL A 134 1.78 23.62 -6.22
CA VAL A 134 3.07 23.61 -6.93
C VAL A 134 4.00 24.69 -6.40
N PHE A 135 5.29 24.41 -6.35
CA PHE A 135 6.34 25.34 -5.97
C PHE A 135 7.63 25.06 -6.75
N TYR A 136 8.57 26.01 -6.72
CA TYR A 136 9.82 26.01 -7.49
C TYR A 136 11.04 26.05 -6.56
#